data_AF-A0A139P868-F1
#
_entry.id   AF-A0A139P868-F1
#
_cell.length_a   1.000
_cell.length_b   1.000
_cell.length_c   1.000
_cell.angle_alpha   90.00
_cell.angle_beta   90.00
_cell.angle_gamma   90.00
#
_symmetry.space_group_name_H-M   'P 1'
#
loop_
_entity.id
_entity.type
_entity.pdbx_description
1 polymer ?
#
loop_
_entity_poly.entity_id
_entity_poly.type
_entity_poly.pdbx_seq_one_letter_code
_entity_poly.pdbx_strand_id
1 'polypeptide(L)'
;MEEETGYRGRLELVYDFYSAIGFCNEKIKLYSASYLTKVDNPRPQDEDETLEIVEVTLEEARELLASGDICDAKTIMALQYWEAKMNK
;
A
#
# COMPACT_ATOMS: atom_id res chain seq x y z
N MET A 1 -4.42 -1.33 -7.55
CA MET A 1 -3.21 -0.65 -8.06
C MET A 1 -3.39 -0.01 -9.43
N GLU A 2 -3.59 -0.73 -10.54
CA GLU A 2 -3.75 -0.04 -11.84
C GLU A 2 -4.94 0.93 -11.87
N GLU A 3 -6.07 0.53 -11.30
CA GLU A 3 -7.29 1.37 -11.19
C GLU A 3 -7.04 2.61 -10.32
N GLU A 4 -6.50 2.41 -9.10
CA GLU A 4 -6.31 3.51 -8.14
C GLU A 4 -5.11 4.43 -8.48
N THR A 5 -3.98 3.86 -8.93
CA THR A 5 -2.70 4.58 -9.09
C THR A 5 -2.19 4.68 -10.52
N GLY A 6 -2.75 3.92 -11.46
CA GLY A 6 -2.30 3.88 -12.85
C GLY A 6 -0.99 3.11 -13.09
N TYR A 7 -0.48 2.39 -12.10
CA TYR A 7 0.77 1.62 -12.21
C TYR A 7 0.53 0.11 -12.30
N ARG A 8 1.43 -0.57 -13.01
CA ARG A 8 1.64 -2.02 -12.98
C ARG A 8 3.05 -2.33 -12.50
N GLY A 9 3.27 -3.52 -11.95
CA GLY A 9 4.59 -3.96 -11.52
C GLY A 9 4.63 -5.44 -11.17
N ARG A 10 5.82 -5.91 -10.78
CA ARG A 10 6.01 -7.25 -10.26
C ARG A 10 5.61 -7.30 -8.79
N LEU A 11 4.67 -8.19 -8.47
CA LEU A 11 4.18 -8.40 -7.11
C LEU A 11 4.90 -9.57 -6.43
N GLU A 12 5.30 -9.37 -5.18
CA GLU A 12 5.82 -10.39 -4.28
C GLU A 12 4.93 -10.41 -3.03
N LEU A 13 4.37 -11.59 -2.69
CA LEU A 13 3.53 -11.74 -1.51
C LEU A 13 4.37 -11.55 -0.24
N VAL A 14 3.89 -10.68 0.65
CA VAL A 14 4.54 -10.40 1.95
C VAL A 14 3.80 -11.13 3.06
N TYR A 15 2.49 -10.88 3.20
CA TYR A 15 1.65 -11.46 4.25
C TYR A 15 0.27 -11.87 3.72
N ASP A 16 -0.35 -12.83 4.41
CA ASP A 16 -1.73 -13.26 4.21
C ASP A 16 -2.41 -13.33 5.59
N PHE A 17 -3.08 -12.25 5.98
CA PHE A 17 -3.44 -11.97 7.37
C PHE A 17 -4.91 -11.59 7.54
N TYR A 18 -5.46 -11.79 8.75
CA TYR A 18 -6.80 -11.34 9.10
C TYR A 18 -6.75 -9.90 9.60
N SER A 19 -7.64 -9.04 9.10
CA SER A 19 -7.61 -7.60 9.39
C SER A 19 -8.05 -7.27 10.82
N ALA A 20 -9.09 -7.96 11.33
CA ALA A 20 -9.61 -7.74 12.69
C ALA A 20 -10.16 -9.04 13.31
N ILE A 21 -9.26 -9.84 13.89
CA ILE A 21 -9.61 -11.09 14.57
C ILE A 21 -10.51 -10.78 15.76
N GLY A 22 -11.73 -11.33 15.76
CA GLY A 22 -12.75 -11.09 16.78
C GLY A 22 -13.91 -10.20 16.32
N PHE A 23 -13.80 -9.55 15.15
CA PHE A 23 -14.88 -8.76 14.56
C PHE A 23 -15.31 -9.29 13.18
N CYS A 24 -14.36 -9.48 12.26
CA CYS A 24 -14.64 -9.95 10.91
C CYS A 24 -13.74 -11.14 10.52
N ASN A 25 -14.13 -11.84 9.46
CA ASN A 25 -13.36 -12.93 8.85
C ASN A 25 -12.61 -12.47 7.58
N GLU A 26 -12.51 -11.15 7.37
CA GLU A 26 -11.80 -10.59 6.22
C GLU A 26 -10.32 -10.96 6.29
N LYS A 27 -9.82 -11.42 5.15
CA LYS A 27 -8.42 -11.81 4.98
C LYS A 27 -7.80 -10.98 3.86
N ILE A 28 -6.74 -10.25 4.20
CA ILE A 28 -6.03 -9.36 3.29
C ILE A 28 -4.69 -9.98 2.91
N LYS A 29 -4.39 -9.97 1.62
CA LYS A 29 -3.07 -10.34 1.09
C LYS A 29 -2.28 -9.08 0.82
N LEU A 30 -1.18 -8.90 1.54
CA LEU A 30 -0.28 -7.77 1.36
C LEU A 30 0.84 -8.16 0.39
N TYR A 31 1.06 -7.35 -0.63
CA TYR A 31 2.11 -7.54 -1.63
C TYR A 31 3.07 -6.35 -1.62
N SER A 32 4.35 -6.61 -1.90
CA SER A 32 5.29 -5.57 -2.30
C SER A 32 5.37 -5.51 -3.82
N ALA A 33 5.35 -4.30 -4.38
CA ALA A 33 5.42 -4.07 -5.82
C ALA A 33 6.80 -3.49 -6.19
N SER A 34 7.37 -4.00 -7.28
CA SER A 34 8.67 -3.56 -7.81
C SER A 34 8.62 -3.45 -9.32
N TYR A 35 9.60 -2.76 -9.92
CA TYR A 35 9.65 -2.53 -11.37
C TYR A 35 8.36 -1.88 -11.89
N LEU A 36 7.95 -0.79 -11.21
CA LEU A 36 6.71 -0.08 -11.54
C LEU A 36 6.81 0.57 -12.92
N THR A 37 5.73 0.46 -13.69
CA THR A 37 5.56 1.11 -14.99
C THR A 37 4.19 1.76 -15.02
N LYS A 38 4.15 3.03 -15.42
CA LYS A 38 2.90 3.77 -15.59
C LYS A 38 2.18 3.26 -16.83
N VAL A 39 0.87 3.05 -16.72
CA VAL A 39 0.03 2.59 -17.83
C VAL A 39 -0.50 3.82 -18.57
N ASP A 40 -0.34 3.85 -19.90
CA ASP A 40 -0.75 5.00 -20.72
C ASP A 40 -2.27 5.25 -20.71
N ASN A 41 -3.06 4.18 -20.62
CA ASN A 41 -4.52 4.24 -20.51
C ASN A 41 -4.97 3.33 -19.37
N PRO A 42 -4.85 3.79 -18.11
CA PRO A 42 -5.22 2.99 -16.94
C PRO A 42 -6.72 2.72 -16.94
N ARG A 43 -7.12 1.71 -16.18
CA ARG A 43 -8.54 1.42 -15.95
C ARG A 43 -9.19 2.61 -15.20
N PRO A 44 -10.47 2.90 -15.47
CA PRO A 44 -11.18 3.95 -14.75
C PRO A 44 -11.29 3.60 -13.27
N GLN A 45 -11.28 4.64 -12.43
CA GLN A 45 -11.63 4.54 -11.01
C GLN A 45 -13.14 4.30 -10.86
N ASP A 46 -13.54 3.73 -9.73
CA ASP A 46 -14.95 3.54 -9.41
C ASP A 46 -15.59 4.88 -9.01
N GLU A 47 -16.87 5.07 -9.36
CA GLU A 47 -17.56 6.37 -9.21
C GLU A 47 -17.74 6.81 -7.74
N ASP A 48 -17.69 5.87 -6.81
CA ASP A 48 -17.82 6.09 -5.37
C ASP A 48 -16.48 6.22 -4.63
N GLU A 49 -15.36 6.11 -5.33
CA GLU A 49 -14.03 6.34 -4.75
C GLU A 49 -13.62 7.82 -4.82
N THR A 50 -13.10 8.35 -3.71
CA THR A 50 -12.46 9.66 -3.66
C THR A 50 -11.07 9.49 -3.07
N LEU A 51 -10.05 9.66 -3.90
CA LEU A 51 -8.65 9.41 -3.54
C LEU A 51 -7.68 10.35 -4.25
N GLU A 52 -6.55 10.61 -3.60
CA GLU A 52 -5.44 11.41 -4.11
C GLU A 52 -4.16 10.57 -4.08
N ILE A 53 -3.38 10.64 -5.17
CA ILE A 53 -2.09 9.94 -5.24
C ILE A 53 -1.01 10.87 -4.70
N VAL A 54 -0.31 10.40 -3.66
CA VAL A 54 0.91 11.04 -3.15
C VAL A 54 2.09 10.09 -3.28
N GLU A 55 3.23 10.63 -3.69
CA GLU A 55 4.51 9.91 -3.72
C GLU A 55 5.38 10.47 -2.60
N VAL A 56 5.84 9.60 -1.71
CA VAL A 56 6.65 9.97 -0.54
C VAL A 56 7.88 9.08 -0.45
N THR A 57 8.96 9.65 0.04
CA THR A 57 10.17 8.93 0.44
C THR A 57 9.91 8.11 1.71
N LEU A 58 10.81 7.16 2.00
CA LEU A 58 10.74 6.37 3.23
C LEU A 58 10.80 7.26 4.48
N GLU A 59 11.55 8.37 4.43
CA GLU A 59 11.66 9.31 5.55
C GLU A 59 10.37 10.09 5.76
N GLU A 60 9.79 10.66 4.70
CA GLU A 60 8.49 11.35 4.77
C GLU A 60 7.38 10.39 5.25
N ALA A 61 7.39 9.13 4.80
CA ALA A 61 6.43 8.13 5.28
C ALA A 61 6.57 7.84 6.78
N ARG A 62 7.80 7.91 7.34
CA ARG A 62 8.02 7.79 8.79
C ARG A 62 7.48 8.99 9.54
N GLU A 63 7.65 10.20 9.00
CA GLU A 63 7.09 11.41 9.59
C GLU A 63 5.54 11.35 9.61
N LEU A 64 4.91 10.92 8.52
CA LEU A 64 3.45 10.72 8.42
C LEU A 64 2.95 9.64 9.38
N LEU A 65 3.73 8.59 9.62
CA LEU A 65 3.42 7.59 10.65
C LEU A 65 3.51 8.20 12.06
N ALA A 66 4.52 9.02 12.31
CA ALA A 66 4.74 9.65 13.61
C ALA A 66 3.70 10.74 13.93
N SER A 67 3.22 11.48 12.92
CA SER A 67 2.15 12.46 13.07
C SER A 67 0.76 11.82 13.26
N GLY A 68 0.60 10.57 12.82
CA GLY A 68 -0.67 9.85 12.84
C GLY A 68 -1.50 10.01 11.56
N ASP A 69 -0.97 10.71 10.55
CA ASP A 69 -1.60 10.79 9.22
C ASP A 69 -1.67 9.41 8.55
N ILE A 70 -0.65 8.56 8.77
CA ILE A 70 -0.72 7.12 8.51
C ILE A 70 -1.13 6.40 9.79
N CYS A 71 -2.39 5.98 9.87
CA CYS A 71 -2.93 5.24 11.01
C CYS A 71 -3.60 3.90 10.65
N ASP A 72 -3.64 3.54 9.36
CA ASP A 72 -4.25 2.30 8.87
C ASP A 72 -3.31 1.10 9.01
N ALA A 73 -3.80 0.00 9.61
CA ALA A 73 -2.97 -1.15 10.00
C ALA A 73 -2.21 -1.79 8.84
N LYS A 74 -2.86 -2.02 7.69
CA LYS A 74 -2.21 -2.62 6.50
C LYS A 74 -1.13 -1.71 5.92
N THR A 75 -1.33 -0.39 5.99
CA THR A 75 -0.35 0.60 5.53
C THR A 75 0.86 0.66 6.46
N ILE A 76 0.65 0.64 7.78
CA ILE A 76 1.72 0.57 8.79
C ILE A 76 2.57 -0.71 8.59
N MET A 77 1.91 -1.86 8.41
CA MET A 77 2.61 -3.13 8.16
C MET A 77 3.45 -3.09 6.88
N ALA A 78 2.94 -2.46 5.80
CA ALA A 78 3.66 -2.30 4.54
C ALA A 78 4.92 -1.43 4.71
N LEU A 79 4.80 -0.31 5.42
CA LEU A 79 5.92 0.60 5.69
C LEU A 79 7.01 -0.07 6.53
N GLN A 80 6.64 -0.78 7.60
CA GLN A 80 7.60 -1.52 8.43
C GLN A 80 8.32 -2.62 7.66
N TYR A 81 7.61 -3.33 6.76
CA TYR A 81 8.25 -4.30 5.87
C TYR A 81 9.23 -3.62 4.90
N TRP A 82 8.86 -2.49 4.30
CA TRP A 82 9.72 -1.75 3.39
C TRP A 82 10.99 -1.26 4.09
N GLU A 83 10.87 -0.68 5.29
CA GLU A 83 12.01 -0.25 6.10
C GLU A 83 12.97 -1.41 6.42
N ALA A 84 12.43 -2.56 6.86
CA ALA A 84 13.23 -3.75 7.14
C ALA A 84 13.95 -4.31 5.89
N LYS A 85 13.41 -4.07 4.69
CA LYS A 85 14.01 -4.49 3.40
C LYS A 85 15.14 -3.55 2.96
N MET A 86 15.07 -2.26 3.28
CA MET A 86 16.11 -1.27 2.94
C MET A 86 17.33 -1.34 3.88
N ASN A 87 17.14 -1.85 5.10
CA ASN A 87 18.21 -2.02 6.09
C ASN A 87 19.05 -3.31 5.92
N LYS A 88 18.83 -4.05 4.83
CA LYS A 88 19.60 -5.26 4.48
C LYS A 88 20.52 -4.99 3.31
#